data_AF-A0A7S3B6F6-F1
#
_entry.id   AF-A0A7S3B6F6-F1
#
_cell.length_a   1.000
_cell.length_b   1.000
_cell.length_c   1.000
_cell.angle_alpha   90.00
_cell.angle_beta   90.00
_cell.angle_gamma   90.00
#
_symmetry.space_group_name_H-M   'P 1'
#
loop_
_entity.id
_entity.type
_entity.pdbx_description
1 polymer ?
#
loop_
_entity_poly.entity_id
_entity_poly.type
_entity_poly.pdbx_seq_one_letter_code
_entity_poly.pdbx_strand_id
1 'polypeptide(L)'
;TVIVRGQLQLELYFALDVEHEWKKHPQSPVAMGPETALCGGRVREVNGVLVRPALDVSLYEGQQMRAYAVTLLTPTSYEERPLMDEPMLEASGRGWRALGSRCWDALEEEDEDGERTGDYLVVTDGYE
;
A
#
# COMPACT_ATOMS: atom_id res chain seq x y z
N THR A 1 -5.62 -2.26 8.96
CA THR A 1 -4.86 -3.26 9.73
C THR A 1 -5.41 -3.36 11.13
N VAL A 2 -5.49 -4.55 11.70
CA VAL A 2 -5.89 -4.82 13.08
C VAL A 2 -4.83 -5.67 13.77
N ILE A 3 -4.82 -5.68 15.10
CA ILE A 3 -3.97 -6.59 15.90
C ILE A 3 -4.85 -7.67 16.50
N VAL A 4 -4.62 -8.92 16.11
CA VAL A 4 -5.31 -10.10 16.64
C VAL A 4 -4.30 -11.01 17.29
N ARG A 5 -4.42 -11.24 18.59
CA ARG A 5 -3.48 -12.09 19.38
C ARG A 5 -2.00 -11.69 19.21
N GLY A 6 -1.74 -10.39 19.13
CA GLY A 6 -0.39 -9.85 18.95
C GLY A 6 0.15 -9.91 17.52
N GLN A 7 -0.65 -10.34 16.54
CA GLN A 7 -0.26 -10.37 15.13
C GLN A 7 -0.96 -9.27 14.34
N LEU A 8 -0.19 -8.56 13.51
CA LEU A 8 -0.73 -7.62 12.54
C LEU A 8 -1.45 -8.37 11.42
N GLN A 9 -2.68 -7.95 11.15
CA GLN A 9 -3.55 -8.53 10.14
C GLN A 9 -4.13 -7.42 9.25
N LEU A 10 -3.96 -7.55 7.94
CA LEU A 10 -4.66 -6.72 6.97
C LEU A 10 -5.99 -7.37 6.65
N GLU A 11 -7.07 -6.70 7.03
CA GLU A 11 -8.43 -7.20 6.85
C GLU A 11 -9.09 -6.39 5.73
N LEU A 12 -9.76 -7.08 4.80
CA LEU A 12 -10.53 -6.48 3.72
C LEU A 12 -12.03 -6.47 4.07
N TYR A 13 -12.70 -5.39 3.71
CA TYR A 13 -14.14 -5.19 3.89
C TYR A 13 -14.75 -4.61 2.62
N PHE A 14 -16.04 -4.89 2.37
CA PHE A 14 -16.77 -4.34 1.23
C PHE A 14 -18.21 -3.98 1.62
N ALA A 15 -18.78 -3.01 0.92
CA ALA A 15 -20.16 -2.57 1.04
C ALA A 15 -20.69 -2.20 -0.37
N LEU A 16 -22.01 -2.06 -0.52
CA LEU A 16 -22.60 -1.60 -1.79
C LEU A 16 -22.26 -0.13 -2.07
N ASP A 17 -22.21 0.69 -1.01
CA ASP A 17 -21.77 2.07 -1.02
C ASP A 17 -21.18 2.44 0.35
N VAL A 18 -20.75 3.70 0.49
CA VAL A 18 -20.04 4.19 1.68
C VAL A 18 -20.93 4.32 2.93
N GLU A 19 -22.25 4.36 2.78
CA GLU A 19 -23.22 4.54 3.88
C GLU A 19 -23.78 3.21 4.40
N HIS A 20 -23.67 2.14 3.61
CA HIS A 20 -24.12 0.81 3.99
C HIS A 20 -23.19 0.10 4.98
N GLU A 21 -23.71 -0.98 5.57
CA GLU A 21 -22.94 -1.86 6.44
C GLU A 21 -21.76 -2.49 5.69
N TRP A 22 -20.57 -2.36 6.29
CA TRP A 22 -19.34 -2.97 5.80
C TRP A 22 -19.24 -4.43 6.22
N LYS A 23 -19.17 -5.32 5.23
CA LYS A 23 -19.04 -6.77 5.43
C LYS A 23 -17.59 -7.19 5.32
N LYS A 24 -17.12 -7.97 6.29
CA LYS A 24 -15.77 -8.56 6.25
C LYS A 24 -15.67 -9.50 5.05
N HIS A 25 -14.62 -9.34 4.24
CA HIS A 25 -14.34 -10.23 3.13
C HIS A 25 -13.98 -11.64 3.65
N PRO A 26 -14.44 -12.74 3.01
CA PRO A 26 -14.29 -14.10 3.53
C PRO A 26 -12.84 -14.60 3.59
N GLN A 27 -11.93 -14.04 2.79
CA GLN A 27 -10.49 -14.37 2.84
C GLN A 27 -9.68 -13.48 3.77
N SER A 28 -10.32 -12.60 4.52
CA SER A 28 -9.62 -11.77 5.50
C SER A 28 -9.17 -12.64 6.70
N PRO A 29 -7.91 -12.54 7.16
CA PRO A 29 -6.92 -11.53 6.77
C PRO A 29 -6.24 -11.85 5.43
N VAL A 30 -6.09 -10.81 4.59
CA VAL A 30 -5.48 -10.90 3.26
C VAL A 30 -3.95 -10.77 3.28
N ALA A 31 -3.40 -10.23 4.36
CA ALA A 31 -1.96 -10.22 4.62
C ALA A 31 -1.71 -10.29 6.14
N MET A 32 -0.57 -10.85 6.54
CA MET A 32 -0.21 -11.04 7.95
C MET A 32 1.26 -10.72 8.20
N GLY A 33 1.52 -10.20 9.39
CA GLY A 33 2.88 -9.93 9.86
C GLY A 33 3.37 -8.51 9.57
N PRO A 34 4.48 -8.12 10.19
CA PRO A 34 4.98 -6.75 10.17
C PRO A 34 5.51 -6.31 8.80
N GLU A 35 5.82 -7.24 7.90
CA GLU A 35 6.37 -6.92 6.58
C GLU A 35 5.31 -6.50 5.55
N THR A 36 4.04 -6.86 5.78
CA THR A 36 3.02 -6.84 4.70
C THR A 36 1.66 -6.29 5.13
N ALA A 37 1.33 -6.38 6.42
CA ALA A 37 -0.03 -6.16 6.90
C ALA A 37 -0.35 -4.69 7.17
N LEU A 38 0.63 -3.80 7.28
CA LEU A 38 0.39 -2.36 7.44
C LEU A 38 0.20 -1.68 6.08
N CYS A 39 -0.85 -0.86 5.99
CA CYS A 39 -1.08 -0.06 4.80
C CYS A 39 0.03 0.99 4.68
N GLY A 40 0.64 1.06 3.50
CA GLY A 40 1.67 2.05 3.19
C GLY A 40 1.15 3.29 2.48
N GLY A 41 -0.16 3.39 2.25
CA GLY A 41 -0.75 4.42 1.41
C GLY A 41 -2.06 3.98 0.77
N ARG A 42 -2.53 4.77 -0.19
CA ARG A 42 -3.74 4.46 -0.97
C ARG A 42 -3.43 3.36 -2.00
N VAL A 43 -4.39 2.45 -2.21
CA VAL A 43 -4.34 1.53 -3.36
C VAL A 43 -4.56 2.33 -4.64
N ARG A 44 -3.65 2.19 -5.61
CA ARG A 44 -3.67 2.94 -6.87
C ARG A 44 -3.73 2.00 -8.06
N GLU A 45 -4.41 2.41 -9.11
CA GLU A 45 -4.34 1.72 -10.39
C GLU A 45 -3.19 2.31 -11.21
N VAL A 46 -2.25 1.46 -11.62
CA VAL A 46 -1.07 1.81 -12.42
C VAL A 46 -1.06 0.91 -13.64
N ASN A 47 -1.18 1.47 -14.84
CA ASN A 47 -1.24 0.73 -16.10
C ASN A 47 -2.28 -0.43 -16.08
N GLY A 48 -3.46 -0.19 -15.51
CA GLY A 48 -4.52 -1.20 -15.40
C GLY A 48 -4.34 -2.23 -14.28
N VAL A 49 -3.31 -2.09 -13.44
CA VAL A 49 -3.02 -2.98 -12.32
C VAL A 49 -3.25 -2.25 -11.00
N LEU A 50 -4.05 -2.84 -10.11
CA LEU A 50 -4.19 -2.34 -8.75
C LEU A 50 -2.92 -2.64 -7.95
N VAL A 51 -2.30 -1.61 -7.41
CA VAL A 51 -1.08 -1.66 -6.60
C VAL A 51 -1.41 -1.24 -5.18
N ARG A 52 -1.11 -2.14 -4.23
CA ARG A 52 -1.23 -1.90 -2.79
C ARG A 52 0.14 -1.63 -2.18
N PRO A 53 0.40 -0.42 -1.65
CA PRO A 53 1.57 -0.16 -0.84
C PRO A 53 1.46 -0.85 0.53
N ALA A 54 2.53 -1.49 0.96
CA ALA A 54 2.67 -2.10 2.27
C ALA A 54 3.87 -1.51 3.01
N LEU A 55 3.63 -1.04 4.23
CA LEU A 55 4.69 -0.54 5.10
C LEU A 55 5.32 -1.72 5.85
N ASP A 56 6.61 -1.93 5.64
CA ASP A 56 7.39 -2.92 6.38
C ASP A 56 7.86 -2.32 7.71
N VAL A 57 7.45 -2.95 8.82
CA VAL A 57 7.83 -2.58 10.18
C VAL A 57 8.53 -3.71 10.93
N SER A 58 9.08 -4.69 10.20
CA SER A 58 9.73 -5.87 10.77
C SER A 58 10.97 -5.53 11.61
N LEU A 59 11.67 -4.46 11.25
CA LEU A 59 12.84 -3.95 11.98
C LEU A 59 12.50 -2.66 12.73
N TYR A 60 12.03 -1.63 12.01
CA TYR A 60 11.52 -0.39 12.57
C TYR A 60 10.53 0.26 11.60
N GLU A 61 9.69 1.15 12.12
CA GLU A 61 8.67 1.82 11.33
C GLU A 61 9.29 2.76 10.28
N GLY A 62 8.82 2.66 9.04
CA GLY A 62 9.26 3.55 7.96
C GLY A 62 10.42 3.00 7.13
N GLN A 63 11.03 1.88 7.51
CA GLN A 63 12.25 1.37 6.88
C GLN A 63 12.08 1.12 5.38
N GLN A 64 11.01 0.41 4.99
CA GLN A 64 10.77 -0.02 3.62
C GLN A 64 9.29 0.07 3.27
N MET A 65 9.03 0.45 2.02
CA MET A 65 7.73 0.39 1.38
C MET A 65 7.78 -0.69 0.29
N ARG A 66 6.92 -1.69 0.40
CA ARG A 66 6.75 -2.74 -0.63
C ARG A 66 5.50 -2.47 -1.45
N ALA A 67 5.47 -2.97 -2.67
CA ALA A 67 4.32 -2.86 -3.56
C ALA A 67 3.79 -4.24 -3.93
N TYR A 68 2.48 -4.45 -3.79
CA TYR A 68 1.80 -5.68 -4.13
C TYR A 68 0.81 -5.43 -5.26
N ALA A 69 0.93 -6.20 -6.35
CA ALA A 69 -0.05 -6.21 -7.43
C ALA A 69 -1.25 -7.06 -6.99
N VAL A 70 -2.42 -6.44 -6.85
CA VAL A 70 -3.68 -7.14 -6.61
C VAL A 70 -4.16 -7.72 -7.94
N THR A 71 -4.05 -9.04 -8.08
CA THR A 71 -4.33 -9.77 -9.33
C THR A 71 -5.76 -10.27 -9.41
N LEU A 72 -6.45 -10.38 -8.27
CA LEU A 72 -7.86 -10.74 -8.18
C LEU A 72 -8.50 -9.96 -7.04
N LEU A 73 -9.62 -9.29 -7.32
CA LEU A 73 -10.41 -8.58 -6.31
C LEU A 73 -11.90 -8.69 -6.64
N THR A 74 -12.60 -9.54 -5.89
CA THR A 74 -14.06 -9.71 -5.94
C THR A 74 -14.61 -9.75 -4.52
N PRO A 75 -15.94 -9.74 -4.30
CA PRO A 75 -16.51 -9.87 -2.96
C PRO A 75 -16.19 -11.20 -2.24
N THR A 76 -15.69 -12.20 -2.96
CA THR A 76 -15.42 -13.55 -2.43
C THR A 76 -13.99 -14.03 -2.67
N SER A 77 -13.18 -13.29 -3.42
CA SER A 77 -11.85 -13.71 -3.87
C SER A 77 -10.88 -12.53 -3.92
N TYR A 78 -9.70 -12.72 -3.35
CA TYR A 78 -8.61 -11.77 -3.23
C TYR A 78 -7.30 -12.51 -3.45
N GLU A 79 -6.48 -12.00 -4.36
CA GLU A 79 -5.11 -12.45 -4.56
C GLU A 79 -4.21 -11.26 -4.84
N GLU A 80 -3.01 -11.31 -4.30
CA GLU A 80 -1.96 -10.35 -4.60
C GLU A 80 -0.60 -11.05 -4.69
N ARG A 81 0.35 -10.40 -5.36
CA ARG A 81 1.74 -10.83 -5.43
C ARG A 81 2.68 -9.64 -5.30
N PRO A 82 3.91 -9.81 -4.79
CA PRO A 82 4.92 -8.77 -4.88
C PRO A 82 5.02 -8.26 -6.32
N LEU A 83 4.98 -6.94 -6.50
CA LEU A 83 5.11 -6.32 -7.82
C LEU A 83 6.56 -6.38 -8.32
N MET A 84 7.51 -6.38 -7.39
CA MET A 84 8.96 -6.42 -7.60
C MET A 84 9.62 -7.04 -6.37
N ASP A 85 10.84 -7.56 -6.53
CA ASP A 85 11.57 -8.23 -5.43
C ASP A 85 12.11 -7.22 -4.41
N GLU A 86 12.54 -6.05 -4.89
CA GLU A 86 13.09 -4.97 -4.07
C GLU A 86 11.99 -4.05 -3.49
N PRO A 87 12.27 -3.33 -2.40
CA PRO A 87 11.36 -2.29 -1.92
C PRO A 87 11.14 -1.20 -2.97
N MET A 88 9.90 -0.73 -3.09
CA MET A 88 9.56 0.44 -3.89
C MET A 88 10.21 1.71 -3.32
N LEU A 89 10.34 1.78 -2.00
CA LEU A 89 10.99 2.87 -1.28
C LEU A 89 11.74 2.31 -0.07
N GLU A 90 12.92 2.84 0.21
CA GLU A 90 13.69 2.50 1.41
C GLU A 90 14.31 3.74 2.06
N ALA A 91 14.56 3.64 3.36
CA ALA A 91 15.32 4.62 4.11
C ALA A 91 16.68 4.86 3.45
N SER A 92 16.99 6.12 3.12
CA SER A 92 18.21 6.49 2.39
C SER A 92 19.44 6.63 3.29
N GLY A 93 19.23 6.71 4.62
CA GLY A 93 20.26 7.11 5.59
C GLY A 93 20.74 8.55 5.47
N ARG A 94 20.16 9.38 4.58
CA ARG A 94 20.58 10.77 4.33
C ARG A 94 19.43 11.67 3.85
N GLY A 95 19.45 12.92 4.30
CA GLY A 95 18.44 13.92 3.92
C GLY A 95 17.04 13.52 4.38
N TRP A 96 16.02 14.12 3.78
CA TRP A 96 14.64 14.11 4.30
C TRP A 96 14.01 12.72 4.50
N ARG A 97 14.62 11.67 3.92
CA ARG A 97 14.20 10.26 4.01
C ARG A 97 15.20 9.38 4.75
N ALA A 98 16.07 9.95 5.59
CA ALA A 98 17.15 9.21 6.24
C ALA A 98 16.66 8.02 7.07
N LEU A 99 15.54 8.21 7.80
CA LEU A 99 14.91 7.17 8.61
C LEU A 99 13.69 6.54 7.91
N GLY A 100 13.43 6.90 6.65
CA GLY A 100 12.34 6.36 5.84
C GLY A 100 11.05 7.17 5.85
N SER A 101 9.94 6.52 5.46
CA SER A 101 8.62 7.13 5.22
C SER A 101 7.50 6.18 5.68
N ARG A 102 6.44 6.72 6.27
CA ARG A 102 5.26 5.95 6.73
C ARG A 102 4.15 5.90 5.69
N CYS A 103 4.09 6.86 4.77
CA CYS A 103 3.05 6.90 3.76
C CYS A 103 3.59 7.19 2.36
N TRP A 104 2.85 6.71 1.36
CA TRP A 104 3.10 6.95 -0.04
C TRP A 104 1.77 7.21 -0.74
N ASP A 105 1.64 8.37 -1.38
CA ASP A 105 0.52 8.67 -2.27
C ASP A 105 1.05 9.22 -3.60
N ALA A 106 1.04 8.37 -4.62
CA ALA A 106 1.41 8.78 -5.97
C ALA A 106 0.22 9.32 -6.75
N LEU A 107 0.52 10.34 -7.52
CA LEU A 107 -0.33 10.99 -8.49
C LEU A 107 0.42 10.94 -9.81
N GLU A 108 -0.23 10.45 -10.86
CA GLU A 108 0.34 10.51 -12.19
C GLU A 108 0.38 11.99 -12.62
N GLU A 109 1.51 12.41 -13.15
CA GLU A 109 1.71 13.79 -13.59
C GLU A 109 0.96 14.03 -14.89
N GLU A 110 0.21 15.13 -14.93
CA GLU A 110 -0.46 15.64 -16.11
C GLU A 110 0.26 16.92 -16.55
N ASP A 111 0.45 17.08 -17.86
CA ASP A 111 1.00 18.30 -18.43
C ASP A 111 -0.02 19.47 -18.42
N GLU A 112 0.37 20.62 -18.98
CA GLU A 112 -0.47 21.82 -19.01
C GLU A 112 -1.79 21.62 -19.79
N ASP A 113 -1.84 20.64 -20.69
CA ASP A 113 -3.00 20.29 -21.51
C ASP A 113 -3.85 19.16 -20.88
N GLY A 114 -3.41 18.62 -19.74
CA GLY A 114 -4.06 17.53 -19.01
C GLY A 114 -3.73 16.14 -19.56
N GLU A 115 -2.69 16.01 -20.39
CA GLU A 115 -2.23 14.71 -20.88
C GLU A 115 -1.29 14.05 -19.87
N ARG A 116 -1.47 12.74 -19.65
CA ARG A 116 -0.64 11.95 -18.74
C ARG A 116 0.77 11.82 -19.30
N THR A 117 1.75 12.28 -18.54
CA THR A 117 3.17 12.26 -18.94
C THR A 117 3.80 10.87 -18.77
N GLY A 118 3.22 10.03 -17.92
CA GLY A 118 3.80 8.76 -17.48
C GLY A 118 4.74 8.90 -16.27
N ASP A 119 5.04 10.13 -15.86
CA ASP A 119 5.75 10.42 -14.62
C ASP A 119 4.79 10.44 -13.42
N TYR A 120 5.34 10.28 -12.22
CA TYR A 120 4.57 10.27 -10.98
C TYR A 120 5.14 11.28 -9.98
N LEU A 121 4.24 12.11 -9.45
CA LEU A 121 4.49 12.92 -8.27
C LEU A 121 4.09 12.13 -7.02
N VAL A 122 4.98 12.09 -6.04
CA VAL A 122 4.75 11.34 -4.79
C VAL A 122 4.63 12.32 -3.63
N VAL A 123 3.49 12.26 -2.92
CA VAL A 123 3.34 12.86 -1.59
C VAL A 123 3.67 11.80 -0.56
N THR A 124 4.66 12.10 0.28
CA THR A 124 5.17 11.18 1.30
C THR A 124 5.72 11.99 2.47
N ASP A 125 5.69 11.41 3.66
CA ASP A 125 6.40 11.95 4.81
C ASP A 125 7.87 11.47 4.81
N GLY A 126 8.67 12.09 5.66
CA GLY A 126 10.07 11.70 5.82
C GLY A 126 10.61 12.14 7.17
N TYR A 127 11.58 11.40 7.66
CA TYR A 127 12.21 11.62 8.96
C TYR A 127 13.73 11.65 8.79
N GLU A 128 14.37 12.64 9.42
CA GLU A 128 15.82 12.82 9.50
C GLU A 128 16.37 12.47 10.89
#